data_AF-A0A966N1F2-F1
#
_entry.id   AF-A0A966N1F2-F1
#
_cell.length_a   1.000
_cell.length_b   1.000
_cell.length_c   1.000
_cell.angle_alpha   90.00
_cell.angle_beta   90.00
_cell.angle_gamma   90.00
#
_symmetry.space_group_name_H-M   'P 1'
#
loop_
_entity.id
_entity.type
_entity.pdbx_description
1 polymer ?
#
loop_
_entity_poly.entity_id
_entity_poly.type
_entity_poly.pdbx_seq_one_letter_code
_entity_poly.pdbx_strand_id
1 'polypeptide(L)'
;HYLHGVVGEAESLFAYVQLQPIKTSHAPNLRFSGLNREKRYRVTTVEPAGQVGMMLIQPPKWLKDGVEATGAALIEIGLPAPILQPAQALLIEIKAI
;
A
#
# COMPACT_ATOMS: atom_id res chain seq x y z
N HIS A 1 13.40 2.29 0.64
CA HIS A 1 11.95 2.17 0.47
C HIS A 1 11.52 0.85 1.07
N TYR A 2 10.51 0.83 1.96
CA TYR A 2 10.01 -0.40 2.62
C TYR A 2 8.92 -1.11 1.81
N LEU A 3 8.69 -0.67 0.56
CA LEU A 3 7.67 -1.16 -0.34
C LEU A 3 8.33 -1.92 -1.48
N HIS A 4 7.97 -3.19 -1.62
CA HIS A 4 8.43 -4.08 -2.68
C HIS A 4 7.21 -4.57 -3.47
N GLY A 5 7.32 -4.73 -4.78
CA GLY A 5 6.18 -5.13 -5.60
C GLY A 5 6.54 -6.01 -6.77
N VAL A 6 5.58 -6.87 -7.13
CA VAL A 6 5.54 -7.61 -8.39
C VAL A 6 4.36 -7.06 -9.18
N VAL A 7 4.63 -6.58 -10.39
CA VAL A 7 3.64 -5.92 -11.23
C VAL A 7 3.31 -6.80 -12.43
N GLY A 8 2.05 -7.21 -12.53
CA GLY A 8 1.48 -7.86 -13.70
C GLY A 8 0.59 -6.91 -14.51
N GLU A 9 0.05 -7.41 -15.63
CA GLU A 9 -0.73 -6.58 -16.54
C GLU A 9 -2.15 -6.23 -16.02
N ALA A 10 -2.76 -7.17 -15.30
CA ALA A 10 -4.12 -7.05 -14.74
C ALA A 10 -4.14 -7.01 -13.21
N GLU A 11 -3.14 -7.62 -12.58
CA GLU A 11 -3.04 -7.76 -11.13
C GLU A 11 -1.58 -7.54 -10.70
N SER A 12 -1.40 -6.86 -9.57
CA SER A 12 -0.10 -6.57 -8.97
C SER A 12 -0.19 -6.75 -7.46
N LEU A 13 0.92 -7.17 -6.85
CA LEU A 13 1.01 -7.38 -5.41
C LEU A 13 2.21 -6.63 -4.85
N PHE A 14 1.98 -5.88 -3.78
CA PHE A 14 3.01 -5.12 -3.09
C PHE A 14 3.05 -5.49 -1.60
N ALA A 15 4.25 -5.48 -1.03
CA ALA A 15 4.52 -5.72 0.37
C ALA A 15 5.16 -4.47 0.99
N TYR A 16 4.51 -3.91 2.01
CA TYR A 16 5.07 -2.88 2.87
C TYR A 16 5.52 -3.52 4.19
N VAL A 17 6.84 -3.65 4.38
CA VAL A 17 7.43 -4.47 5.44
C VAL A 17 8.32 -3.63 6.36
N GLN A 18 8.09 -3.73 7.67
CA GLN A 18 8.85 -2.97 8.66
C GLN A 18 9.29 -3.86 9.82
N LEU A 19 10.61 -3.93 10.06
CA LEU A 19 11.15 -4.59 11.26
C LEU A 19 11.05 -3.68 12.50
N GLN A 20 11.14 -2.36 12.30
CA GLN A 20 11.00 -1.34 13.33
C GLN A 20 9.99 -0.27 12.85
N PRO A 21 9.28 0.40 13.77
CA PRO A 21 8.38 1.49 13.42
C PRO A 21 9.13 2.60 12.69
N ILE A 22 8.42 3.34 11.83
CA ILE A 22 9.01 4.51 11.19
C ILE A 22 9.35 5.57 12.25
N LYS A 23 10.57 6.13 12.18
CA LYS A 23 11.03 7.16 13.12
C LYS A 23 10.49 8.56 12.82
N THR A 24 9.74 8.72 11.73
CA THR A 24 9.23 10.02 11.27
C THR A 24 7.80 10.25 11.76
N SER A 25 7.48 11.49 12.14
CA SER A 25 6.14 11.86 12.59
C SER A 25 5.08 11.79 11.47
N HIS A 26 5.52 11.87 10.21
CA HIS A 26 4.68 11.69 9.03
C HIS A 26 5.25 10.58 8.15
N ALA A 27 4.46 9.53 7.92
CA ALA A 27 4.85 8.46 7.02
C ALA A 27 4.68 8.95 5.56
N PRO A 28 5.70 8.79 4.70
CA PRO A 28 5.58 9.17 3.29
C PRO A 28 4.55 8.29 2.58
N ASN A 29 3.93 8.81 1.52
CA ASN A 29 3.01 8.03 0.71
C ASN A 29 3.68 6.78 0.10
N LEU A 30 2.94 5.68 0.09
CA LEU A 30 3.25 4.48 -0.68
C LEU A 30 3.00 4.76 -2.15
N ARG A 31 4.06 4.79 -2.95
CA ARG A 31 4.00 4.99 -4.41
C ARG A 31 4.24 3.68 -5.12
N PHE A 32 3.36 3.34 -6.06
CA PHE A 32 3.31 2.04 -6.72
C PHE A 32 3.85 2.17 -8.15
N SER A 33 5.17 2.03 -8.31
CA SER A 33 5.82 2.09 -9.63
C SER A 33 5.50 0.87 -10.49
N GLY A 34 5.68 1.00 -11.81
CA GLY A 34 5.51 -0.09 -12.78
C GLY A 34 4.09 -0.27 -13.32
N LEU A 35 3.08 0.36 -12.72
CA LEU A 35 1.71 0.33 -13.22
C LEU A 35 1.57 1.05 -14.58
N ASN A 36 0.62 0.62 -15.41
CA ASN A 36 0.24 1.38 -16.60
C ASN A 36 -0.48 2.67 -16.16
N ARG A 37 0.06 3.82 -16.57
CA ARG A 37 -0.39 5.17 -16.18
C ARG A 37 -1.83 5.48 -16.59
N GLU A 38 -2.26 4.95 -17.72
CA GLU A 38 -3.56 5.25 -18.35
C GLU A 38 -4.70 4.37 -17.82
N LYS A 39 -4.39 3.28 -17.12
CA LYS A 39 -5.41 2.39 -16.52
C LYS A 39 -5.91 2.93 -15.18
N ARG A 40 -7.13 2.51 -14.81
CA ARG A 40 -7.68 2.67 -13.45
C ARG A 40 -7.51 1.36 -12.69
N TYR A 41 -7.26 1.48 -11.38
CA TYR A 41 -7.05 0.33 -10.51
C TYR A 41 -7.88 0.43 -9.24
N ARG A 42 -8.30 -0.73 -8.75
CA ARG A 42 -8.76 -0.95 -7.38
C ARG A 42 -7.56 -1.36 -6.53
N VAL A 43 -7.34 -0.66 -5.43
CA VAL A 43 -6.31 -0.97 -4.43
C VAL A 43 -6.98 -1.43 -3.15
N THR A 44 -6.57 -2.59 -2.66
CA THR A 44 -7.07 -3.23 -1.43
C THR A 44 -5.90 -3.81 -0.63
N THR A 45 -6.16 -4.14 0.63
CA THR A 45 -5.25 -4.92 1.46
C THR A 45 -5.66 -6.39 1.44
N VAL A 46 -4.68 -7.29 1.58
CA VAL A 46 -4.93 -8.72 1.74
C VAL A 46 -4.13 -9.23 2.94
N GLU A 47 -4.69 -10.20 3.66
CA GLU A 47 -4.17 -10.64 4.96
C GLU A 47 -3.90 -12.15 5.00
N PRO A 48 -3.20 -12.74 4.01
CA PRO A 48 -2.94 -14.19 3.99
C PRO A 48 -2.02 -14.63 5.14
N ALA A 49 -1.26 -13.70 5.74
CA ALA A 49 -0.42 -13.91 6.92
C ALA A 49 -1.07 -13.37 8.21
N GLY A 50 -2.35 -13.04 8.17
CA GLY A 50 -3.09 -12.40 9.28
C GLY A 50 -3.10 -10.88 9.23
N GLN A 51 -3.89 -10.28 10.12
CA GLN A 51 -4.04 -8.84 10.29
C GLN A 51 -2.76 -8.20 10.81
N VAL A 52 -2.39 -7.05 10.24
CA VAL A 52 -1.23 -6.30 10.73
C VAL A 52 -1.56 -5.47 11.96
N GLY A 53 -0.62 -5.44 12.91
CA GLY A 53 -0.67 -4.50 14.03
C GLY A 53 -0.30 -3.09 13.58
N MET A 54 -1.06 -2.09 14.03
CA MET A 54 -0.81 -0.67 13.74
C MET A 54 -0.65 0.15 15.02
N MET A 55 0.07 1.27 14.93
CA MET A 55 0.29 2.19 16.06
C MET A 55 -0.53 3.49 15.98
N LEU A 56 -1.24 3.73 14.86
CA LEU A 56 -2.09 4.92 14.70
C LEU A 56 -3.42 4.75 15.43
N ILE A 57 -3.90 5.84 16.04
CA ILE A 57 -5.26 5.91 16.60
C ILE A 57 -6.30 5.70 15.50
N GLN A 58 -6.07 6.28 14.31
CA GLN A 58 -6.91 6.09 13.15
C GLN A 58 -6.07 5.73 11.92
N PRO A 59 -6.23 4.52 11.35
CA PRO A 59 -5.52 4.13 10.15
C PRO A 59 -6.04 4.90 8.91
N PRO A 60 -5.22 5.00 7.84
CA PRO A 60 -5.69 5.48 6.55
C PRO A 60 -6.97 4.77 6.08
N LYS A 61 -7.99 5.54 5.69
CA LYS A 61 -9.32 5.00 5.31
C LYS A 61 -9.27 3.93 4.23
N TRP A 62 -8.36 4.07 3.26
CA TRP A 62 -8.22 3.12 2.16
C TRP A 62 -7.84 1.70 2.61
N LEU A 63 -7.23 1.53 3.80
CA LEU A 63 -6.90 0.21 4.32
C LEU A 63 -8.14 -0.62 4.66
N LYS A 64 -9.25 0.04 5.00
CA LYS A 64 -10.52 -0.61 5.29
C LYS A 64 -11.40 -0.72 4.04
N ASP A 65 -11.55 0.40 3.35
CA ASP A 65 -12.57 0.53 2.30
C ASP A 65 -12.01 0.29 0.89
N GLY A 66 -10.69 0.09 0.77
CA GLY A 66 -9.98 0.17 -0.51
C GLY A 66 -10.02 1.58 -1.12
N VAL A 67 -9.41 1.73 -2.28
CA VAL A 67 -9.49 2.98 -3.06
C VAL A 67 -9.40 2.68 -4.56
N GLU A 68 -10.03 3.53 -5.37
CA GLU A 68 -9.83 3.51 -6.82
C GLU A 68 -9.06 4.74 -7.26
N ALA A 69 -8.03 4.53 -8.09
CA ALA A 69 -7.19 5.61 -8.59
C ALA A 69 -6.63 5.26 -9.98
N THR A 70 -6.17 6.27 -10.71
CA THR A 70 -5.43 6.06 -11.96
C THR A 70 -4.03 5.57 -11.66
N GLY A 71 -3.43 4.83 -12.60
CA GLY A 71 -2.03 4.42 -12.51
C GLY A 71 -1.10 5.61 -12.30
N ALA A 72 -1.32 6.71 -13.03
CA ALA A 72 -0.56 7.94 -12.85
C ALA A 72 -0.60 8.48 -11.41
N ALA A 73 -1.79 8.53 -10.77
CA ALA A 73 -1.92 8.99 -9.39
C ALA A 73 -1.22 8.06 -8.40
N LEU A 74 -1.32 6.74 -8.58
CA LEU A 74 -0.65 5.75 -7.73
C LEU A 74 0.88 5.80 -7.84
N ILE A 75 1.41 6.18 -9.01
CA ILE A 75 2.85 6.32 -9.26
C ILE A 75 3.37 7.64 -8.67
N GLU A 76 2.70 8.77 -8.93
CA GLU A 76 3.24 10.10 -8.64
C GLU A 76 2.88 10.61 -7.24
N ILE A 77 1.64 10.36 -6.80
CA ILE A 77 1.12 10.83 -5.52
C ILE A 77 1.21 9.72 -4.49
N GLY A 78 0.71 8.53 -4.82
CA GLY A 78 0.65 7.38 -3.93
C GLY A 78 -0.47 7.48 -2.87
N LEU A 79 -0.48 6.51 -1.95
CA LEU A 79 -1.47 6.42 -0.87
C LEU A 79 -0.82 6.67 0.50
N PRO A 80 -1.51 7.28 1.47
CA PRO A 80 -0.96 7.48 2.81
C PRO A 80 -0.54 6.15 3.44
N ALA A 81 0.71 6.07 3.88
CA ALA A 81 1.23 4.87 4.53
C ALA A 81 0.71 4.75 5.98
N PRO A 82 0.36 3.54 6.45
CA PRO A 82 0.14 3.30 7.87
C PRO A 82 1.46 3.34 8.65
N ILE A 83 1.36 3.55 9.97
CA ILE A 83 2.45 3.25 10.91
C ILE A 83 2.20 1.86 11.48
N LEU A 84 2.98 0.89 11.02
CA LEU A 84 2.92 -0.48 11.51
C LEU A 84 3.62 -0.60 12.87
N GLN A 85 3.17 -1.58 13.67
CA GLN A 85 3.94 -2.09 14.80
C GLN A 85 5.26 -2.73 14.32
N PRO A 86 6.23 -2.99 15.22
CA PRO A 86 7.45 -3.70 14.85
C PRO A 86 7.17 -5.09 14.25
N ALA A 87 8.04 -5.53 13.35
CA ALA A 87 7.99 -6.84 12.69
C ALA A 87 6.65 -7.17 12.00
N GLN A 88 6.14 -6.23 11.20
CA GLN A 88 4.88 -6.37 10.47
C GLN A 88 5.09 -6.29 8.95
N ALA A 89 4.18 -6.94 8.20
CA ALA A 89 4.14 -6.93 6.75
C ALA A 89 2.71 -6.75 6.26
N LEU A 90 2.42 -5.60 5.64
CA LEU A 90 1.14 -5.34 4.99
C LEU A 90 1.23 -5.72 3.51
N LEU A 91 0.33 -6.58 3.05
CA LEU A 91 0.17 -6.89 1.63
C LEU A 91 -0.94 -6.05 1.01
N ILE A 92 -0.66 -5.55 -0.19
CA ILE A 92 -1.50 -4.62 -0.95
C ILE A 92 -1.70 -5.22 -2.32
N GLU A 93 -2.95 -5.49 -2.67
CA GLU A 93 -3.37 -5.99 -3.97
C GLU A 93 -3.86 -4.82 -4.84
N ILE A 94 -3.45 -4.81 -6.10
CA ILE A 94 -3.85 -3.80 -7.09
C ILE A 94 -4.38 -4.51 -8.32
N LYS A 95 -5.66 -4.28 -8.66
CA LYS A 95 -6.35 -4.88 -9.81
C LYS A 95 -6.81 -3.82 -10.79
N ALA A 96 -6.56 -4.00 -12.08
CA ALA A 96 -7.12 -3.13 -13.11
C ALA A 96 -8.66 -3.27 -13.14
N ILE A 97 -9.36 -2.15 -13.37
CA ILE A 97 -10.82 -2.08 -13.54
C ILE A 97 -11.13 -1.78 -15.01
#